data_AF-A0A345YIS7-F1
#
_entry.id   AF-A0A345YIS7-F1
#
_cell.length_a   1.000
_cell.length_b   1.000
_cell.length_c   1.000
_cell.angle_alpha   90.00
_cell.angle_beta   90.00
_cell.angle_gamma   90.00
#
_symmetry.space_group_name_H-M   'P 1'
#
loop_
_entity.id
_entity.type
_entity.pdbx_description
1 polymer ?
#
loop_
_entity_poly.entity_id
_entity_poly.type
_entity_poly.pdbx_seq_one_letter_code
_entity_poly.pdbx_strand_id
1 'polypeptide(L)' 'MTVIPRLVAAKNIREGDVLDLEGDEFADRPTDDHANNFEYEYQPVHEVERETADCIRIGGDGWLVGFPEDHLLKVIPKED' A
#
# COMPACT_ATOMS: atom_id res chain seq x y z
N MET A 1 10.68 18.16 9.24
CA MET A 1 9.21 18.19 9.43
C MET A 1 8.76 16.77 9.72
N THR A 2 7.84 16.56 10.65
CA THR A 2 7.26 15.22 10.87
C THR A 2 6.16 15.03 9.85
N VAL A 3 6.35 14.10 8.92
CA VAL A 3 5.30 13.71 7.98
C VAL A 3 4.30 12.86 8.76
N ILE A 4 3.03 13.28 8.79
CA ILE A 4 1.97 12.55 9.48
C ILE A 4 1.20 11.76 8.42
N PRO A 5 1.30 10.41 8.40
CA PRO A 5 0.54 9.59 7.47
C PRO A 5 -0.96 9.74 7.71
N ARG A 6 -1.73 9.74 6.62
CA ARG A 6 -3.19 9.64 6.67
C ARG A 6 -3.61 8.19 6.50
N LEU A 7 -4.55 7.72 7.31
CA LEU A 7 -5.19 6.42 7.09
C LEU A 7 -6.28 6.54 6.02
N VAL A 8 -6.20 5.68 4.99
CA VAL A 8 -7.14 5.64 3.86
C VAL A 8 -7.52 4.19 3.61
N ALA A 9 -8.81 3.91 3.45
CA ALA A 9 -9.27 2.57 3.09
C ALA A 9 -8.76 2.17 1.70
N ALA A 10 -8.39 0.90 1.50
CA ALA A 10 -7.81 0.38 0.26
C ALA A 10 -8.65 0.75 -0.99
N LYS A 11 -9.99 0.69 -0.89
CA LYS A 11 -10.90 1.08 -1.98
C LYS A 11 -10.84 2.55 -2.41
N ASN A 12 -10.20 3.40 -1.62
CA ASN A 12 -10.05 4.83 -1.88
C ASN A 12 -8.63 5.22 -2.31
N ILE A 13 -7.68 4.26 -2.36
CA ILE A 13 -6.32 4.49 -2.84
C ILE A 13 -6.34 4.76 -4.34
N ARG A 14 -5.43 5.63 -4.79
CA ARG A 14 -5.33 6.06 -6.19
C ARG A 14 -3.91 5.95 -6.69
N GLU A 15 -3.78 5.78 -8.00
CA GLU A 15 -2.50 5.95 -8.69
C GLU A 15 -1.89 7.31 -8.35
N GLY A 16 -0.59 7.30 -8.04
CA GLY A 16 0.16 8.47 -7.61
C GLY A 16 0.18 8.73 -6.10
N ASP A 17 -0.61 8.00 -5.30
CA ASP A 17 -0.43 7.94 -3.85
C ASP A 17 0.91 7.26 -3.52
N VAL A 18 1.42 7.54 -2.31
CA VAL A 18 2.62 6.89 -1.77
C VAL A 18 2.23 6.22 -0.46
N LEU A 19 2.49 4.93 -0.34
CA LEU A 19 2.11 4.13 0.81
C LEU A 19 3.31 3.82 1.70
N ASP A 20 3.13 3.96 3.01
CA ASP A 20 3.98 3.30 4.01
C ASP A 20 3.37 1.91 4.27
N LEU A 21 4.06 0.88 3.76
CA LEU A 21 3.66 -0.53 3.88
C LEU A 21 4.43 -1.27 4.98
N GLU A 22 5.33 -0.59 5.70
CA GLU A 22 6.12 -1.21 6.77
C GLU A 22 5.19 -1.68 7.90
N GLY A 23 5.32 -2.97 8.25
CA GLY A 23 4.54 -3.63 9.28
C GLY A 23 3.07 -3.88 8.93
N ASP A 24 2.66 -3.70 7.67
CA ASP A 24 1.32 -4.05 7.22
C ASP A 24 1.12 -5.57 7.16
N GLU A 25 0.02 -6.09 7.68
CA GLU A 25 -0.20 -7.55 7.80
C GLU A 25 -0.41 -8.28 6.46
N PHE A 26 -0.75 -7.56 5.39
CA PHE A 26 -0.95 -8.12 4.05
C PHE A 26 0.29 -7.90 3.18
N ALA A 27 0.96 -6.76 3.37
CA ALA A 27 2.13 -6.39 2.59
C ALA A 27 3.45 -6.94 3.19
N ASP A 28 3.62 -6.90 4.51
CA ASP A 28 4.87 -7.13 5.24
C ASP A 28 4.72 -8.22 6.31
N ARG A 29 4.43 -9.46 5.86
CA ARG A 29 4.22 -10.59 6.77
C ARG A 29 5.53 -11.08 7.39
N PRO A 30 5.60 -11.24 8.73
CA PRO A 30 6.83 -11.59 9.46
C PRO A 30 7.29 -13.04 9.30
N THR A 31 6.54 -13.90 8.60
CA THR A 31 6.88 -15.32 8.39
C THR A 31 7.54 -15.60 7.04
N ASP A 32 7.49 -14.65 6.12
CA ASP A 32 8.31 -14.65 4.92
C ASP A 32 9.46 -13.69 5.19
N ASP A 33 10.70 -14.07 4.88
CA ASP A 33 11.78 -13.09 4.72
C ASP A 33 11.33 -12.13 3.59
N HIS A 34 10.63 -11.06 3.95
CA HIS A 34 10.07 -10.05 3.05
C HIS A 34 9.29 -10.65 1.85
N ALA A 35 8.09 -11.20 2.06
CA ALA A 35 7.26 -11.84 1.00
C ALA A 35 7.16 -11.02 -0.31
N ASN A 36 7.13 -9.68 -0.18
CA ASN A 36 7.01 -8.74 -1.30
C ASN A 36 8.30 -7.95 -1.59
N ASN A 37 9.38 -8.23 -0.85
CA ASN A 37 10.73 -7.69 -1.05
C ASN A 37 10.74 -6.19 -1.39
N PHE A 38 9.99 -5.39 -0.60
CA PHE A 38 9.88 -3.96 -0.80
C PHE A 38 11.28 -3.34 -0.80
N GLU A 39 11.69 -2.80 -1.95
CA GLU A 39 13.02 -2.17 -2.11
C GLU A 39 13.11 -0.87 -1.28
N TYR A 40 11.97 -0.32 -0.86
CA TYR A 40 11.81 0.95 -0.17
C TYR A 40 10.72 0.89 0.92
N GLU A 41 10.89 1.67 1.99
CA GLU A 41 9.88 1.88 3.04
C GLU A 41 8.59 2.51 2.48
N TYR A 42 8.73 3.37 1.47
CA TYR A 42 7.63 4.08 0.81
C TYR A 42 7.43 3.59 -0.62
N GLN A 43 6.22 3.15 -0.92
CA GLN A 43 5.89 2.51 -2.20
C GLN A 43 4.94 3.39 -3.02
N PRO A 44 5.37 3.87 -4.21
CA PRO A 44 4.49 4.60 -5.11
C PRO A 44 3.45 3.66 -5.72
N VAL A 45 2.21 4.11 -5.78
CA VAL A 45 1.12 3.39 -6.42
C VAL A 45 1.10 3.72 -7.91
N HIS A 46 1.28 2.71 -8.75
CA HIS A 46 1.18 2.85 -10.22
C HIS A 46 -0.04 2.13 -10.80
N GLU A 47 -0.61 1.16 -10.09
CA GLU A 47 -1.83 0.48 -10.51
C GLU A 47 -2.78 0.23 -9.32
N VAL A 48 -4.08 0.34 -9.58
CA VAL A 48 -5.15 -0.07 -8.66
C VAL A 48 -6.23 -0.81 -9.45
N GLU A 49 -6.43 -2.09 -9.14
CA GLU A 49 -7.44 -2.94 -9.78
C GLU A 49 -8.39 -3.54 -8.74
N ARG A 50 -9.71 -3.48 -9.02
CA ARG A 50 -10.70 -4.17 -8.21
C ARG A 50 -10.91 -5.59 -8.73
N GLU A 51 -10.26 -6.56 -8.10
CA GLU A 51 -10.32 -7.96 -8.52
C GLU A 51 -11.66 -8.63 -8.16
N THR A 52 -12.22 -8.29 -6.99
CA THR A 52 -13.52 -8.80 -6.53
C THR A 52 -14.32 -7.72 -5.81
N ALA A 53 -15.52 -8.06 -5.32
CA ALA A 53 -16.31 -7.14 -4.51
C ALA A 53 -15.61 -6.74 -3.20
N ASP A 54 -14.72 -7.59 -2.67
CA ASP A 54 -14.14 -7.46 -1.33
C ASP A 54 -12.61 -7.28 -1.35
N CYS A 55 -11.97 -7.32 -2.53
CA CYS A 55 -10.51 -7.23 -2.70
C CYS A 55 -10.12 -6.14 -3.69
N ILE A 56 -9.15 -5.33 -3.30
CA ILE A 56 -8.49 -4.31 -4.12
C ILE A 56 -7.02 -4.70 -4.26
N ARG A 57 -6.55 -4.90 -5.49
CA ARG A 57 -5.14 -5.09 -5.80
C ARG A 57 -4.49 -3.74 -6.04
N ILE A 58 -3.40 -3.48 -5.34
CA ILE A 58 -2.62 -2.24 -5.45
C ILE A 58 -1.19 -2.64 -5.77
N GLY A 59 -0.57 -1.96 -6.72
CA GLY A 59 0.78 -2.29 -7.16
C GLY A 59 1.58 -1.08 -7.61
N GLY A 60 2.88 -1.32 -7.75
CA GLY A 60 3.86 -0.36 -8.20
C GLY A 60 5.07 -1.05 -8.82
N ASP A 61 6.22 -0.38 -8.82
CA ASP A 61 7.42 -0.90 -9.45
C ASP A 61 7.94 -2.13 -8.70
N GLY A 62 7.62 -3.32 -9.22
CA GLY A 62 8.11 -4.60 -8.71
C GLY A 62 7.34 -5.19 -7.53
N TRP A 63 6.23 -4.59 -7.10
CA TRP A 63 5.40 -5.10 -6.00
C TRP A 63 3.91 -5.08 -6.34
N LEU A 64 3.17 -6.01 -5.76
CA LEU A 64 1.75 -6.17 -5.99
C LEU A 64 1.09 -6.85 -4.80
N VAL A 65 0.11 -6.20 -4.18
CA VAL A 65 -0.57 -6.72 -2.97
C VAL A 65 -2.08 -6.56 -3.08
N GLY A 66 -2.79 -7.62 -2.70
CA GLY A 66 -4.25 -7.60 -2.55
C GLY A 66 -4.64 -7.24 -1.11
N PHE A 67 -5.55 -6.28 -0.97
CA PHE A 67 -6.06 -5.80 0.30
C PHE A 67 -7.59 -5.94 0.38
N PRO A 68 -8.14 -6.26 1.56
CA PRO A 68 -9.56 -6.06 1.82
C PRO A 68 -9.98 -4.62 1.56
N GLU A 69 -11.16 -4.37 1.00
CA GLU A 69 -11.56 -3.04 0.55
C GLU A 69 -11.56 -1.95 1.64
N ASP A 70 -11.83 -2.35 2.88
CA ASP A 70 -11.90 -1.49 4.07
C ASP A 70 -10.59 -1.49 4.89
N HIS A 71 -9.56 -2.22 4.45
CA HIS A 71 -8.26 -2.22 5.10
C HIS A 71 -7.64 -0.82 5.04
N LEU A 72 -7.09 -0.35 6.17
CA LEU A 72 -6.58 1.01 6.28
C LEU A 72 -5.08 1.04 5.97
N LEU A 73 -4.73 1.77 4.91
CA LEU A 73 -3.35 1.99 4.47
C LEU A 73 -2.87 3.38 4.86
N LYS A 74 -1.60 3.48 5.21
CA LYS A 74 -0.94 4.74 5.54
C LYS A 74 -0.50 5.44 4.24
N VAL A 75 -1.14 6.55 3.91
CA VAL A 75 -0.77 7.39 2.76
C VAL A 75 0.12 8.54 3.24
N ILE A 76 1.27 8.68 2.60
CA ILE A 76 2.23 9.74 2.85
C ILE A 76 1.85 10.96 1.99
N PRO A 77 1.65 12.15 2.58
CA PRO A 77 1.42 13.36 1.80
C PRO A 77 2.67 13.70 0.97
N LYS A 78 2.48 14.01 -0.32
CA LYS A 78 3.56 14.57 -1.15
C LYS A 78 3.98 15.91 -0.56
N GLU A 79 5.28 16.10 -0.30
CA GLU A 79 5.85 17.44 -0.14
C GLU A 79 5.87 18.08 -1.55
N ASP A 80 5.07 19.13 -1.74
CA ASP A 80 5.13 20.02 -2.92
C ASP A 80 6.45 20.81 -2.97
#